data_AF-A0A923WA98-F1
#
_entry.id   AF-A0A923WA98-F1
#
_cell.length_a   1.000
_cell.length_b   1.000
_cell.length_c   1.000
_cell.angle_alpha   90.00
_cell.angle_beta   90.00
_cell.angle_gamma   90.00
#
_symmetry.space_group_name_H-M   'P 1'
#
loop_
_entity.id
_entity.type
_entity.pdbx_description
1 polymer ?
#
loop_
_entity_poly.entity_id
_entity_poly.type
_entity_poly.pdbx_seq_one_letter_code
_entity_poly.pdbx_strand_id
1 'polypeptide(L)'
;MPAPRWTVAELAARLAPAGAPLDRGALGRAVTLAESTRTDDRARAAELLTALGPPAHPAARVGLTGVPGVGKSTLIEALGRQLVENGHRVAVLAIDPSSQRSGGSILGDKTRMPFLSTHPA
;
A
#
# COMPACT_ATOMS: atom_id res chain seq x y z
N MET A 1 -16.82 -13.10 9.81
CA MET A 1 -16.74 -11.96 8.86
C MET A 1 -17.68 -12.26 7.70
N PRO A 2 -18.43 -11.28 7.17
CA PRO A 2 -19.23 -11.51 5.98
C PRO A 2 -18.30 -11.95 4.84
N ALA A 3 -18.82 -12.77 3.92
CA ALA A 3 -18.08 -13.21 2.75
C ALA A 3 -17.44 -12.01 2.03
N PRO A 4 -16.24 -12.16 1.43
CA PRO A 4 -15.63 -11.10 0.65
C PRO A 4 -16.63 -10.65 -0.41
N ARG A 5 -16.95 -9.35 -0.45
CA ARG A 5 -17.86 -8.78 -1.47
C ARG A 5 -17.31 -8.94 -2.89
N TRP A 6 -16.03 -9.28 -3.04
CA TRP A 6 -15.36 -9.50 -4.33
C TRP A 6 -14.58 -10.82 -4.33
N THR A 7 -14.72 -11.53 -5.44
CA THR A 7 -13.85 -12.63 -5.86
C THR A 7 -12.44 -12.14 -6.18
N VAL A 8 -11.48 -13.05 -6.32
CA VAL A 8 -10.11 -12.70 -6.72
C VAL A 8 -10.08 -12.05 -8.10
N ALA A 9 -10.87 -12.55 -9.05
CA ALA A 9 -10.97 -11.99 -10.39
C ALA A 9 -11.52 -10.54 -10.38
N GLU A 10 -12.57 -10.27 -9.62
CA GLU A 10 -13.13 -8.92 -9.47
C GLU A 10 -12.15 -7.97 -8.78
N LEU A 11 -11.40 -8.45 -7.79
CA LEU A 11 -10.37 -7.67 -7.12
C LEU A 11 -9.22 -7.34 -8.07
N ALA A 12 -8.76 -8.30 -8.87
CA ALA A 12 -7.72 -8.09 -9.89
C ALA A 12 -8.14 -7.05 -10.94
N ALA A 13 -9.37 -7.17 -11.46
CA ALA A 13 -9.91 -6.22 -12.44
C ALA A 13 -9.96 -4.77 -11.93
N ARG A 14 -10.25 -4.58 -10.63
CA ARG A 14 -10.27 -3.26 -9.99
C ARG A 14 -8.88 -2.67 -9.72
N LEU A 15 -7.85 -3.50 -9.60
CA LEU A 15 -6.47 -3.09 -9.34
C LEU A 15 -5.68 -2.82 -10.63
N ALA A 16 -6.08 -3.40 -11.75
CA ALA A 16 -5.44 -3.24 -13.04
C ALA A 16 -6.30 -2.46 -14.07
N PRO A 17 -6.97 -1.33 -13.73
CA PRO A 17 -7.74 -0.63 -14.73
C PRO A 17 -6.78 0.09 -15.68
N ALA A 18 -6.82 -0.30 -16.96
CA ALA A 18 -6.11 0.42 -18.01
C ALA A 18 -6.65 1.87 -18.08
N GLY A 19 -5.82 2.84 -17.70
CA GLY A 19 -6.12 4.27 -17.83
C GLY A 19 -7.10 4.86 -16.81
N ALA A 20 -7.52 4.11 -15.78
CA ALA A 20 -8.38 4.66 -14.72
C ALA A 20 -7.60 4.91 -13.41
N PRO A 21 -8.08 5.82 -12.54
CA PRO A 21 -7.52 6.00 -11.21
C PRO A 21 -7.63 4.70 -10.39
N LEU A 22 -6.65 4.48 -9.51
CA LEU A 22 -6.57 3.30 -8.66
C LEU A 22 -7.76 3.23 -7.71
N ASP A 23 -8.47 2.09 -7.68
CA ASP A 23 -9.50 1.83 -6.67
C ASP A 23 -8.84 1.62 -5.30
N ARG A 24 -8.80 2.67 -4.48
CA ARG A 24 -8.20 2.66 -3.14
C ARG A 24 -8.87 1.66 -2.20
N GLY A 25 -10.16 1.40 -2.38
CA GLY A 25 -10.89 0.40 -1.60
C GLY A 25 -10.47 -1.02 -1.96
N ALA A 26 -10.29 -1.29 -3.26
CA ALA A 26 -9.71 -2.54 -3.76
C ALA A 26 -8.26 -2.71 -3.28
N LEU A 27 -7.42 -1.68 -3.38
CA LEU A 27 -6.04 -1.72 -2.89
C LEU A 27 -5.99 -2.04 -1.39
N GLY A 28 -6.76 -1.34 -0.55
CA GLY A 28 -6.79 -1.59 0.88
C GLY A 28 -7.16 -3.04 1.21
N ARG A 29 -8.15 -3.61 0.53
CA ARG A 29 -8.52 -5.02 0.71
C ARG A 29 -7.44 -5.98 0.24
N ALA A 30 -6.77 -5.68 -0.87
CA ALA A 30 -5.68 -6.50 -1.37
C ALA A 30 -4.49 -6.52 -0.41
N VAL A 31 -4.14 -5.37 0.16
CA VAL A 31 -3.12 -5.28 1.22
C VAL A 31 -3.55 -6.08 2.45
N THR A 32 -4.78 -5.89 2.94
CA THR A 32 -5.30 -6.69 4.07
C THR A 32 -5.28 -8.19 3.79
N LEU A 33 -5.64 -8.61 2.57
CA LEU A 33 -5.59 -10.01 2.17
C LEU A 33 -4.15 -10.55 2.18
N ALA A 34 -3.19 -9.76 1.68
CA ALA A 34 -1.78 -10.10 1.66
C ALA A 34 -1.13 -10.12 3.06
N GLU A 35 -1.61 -9.30 3.99
CA GLU A 35 -1.14 -9.25 5.39
C GLU A 35 -1.80 -10.32 6.28
N SER A 36 -2.88 -10.96 5.83
CA SER A 36 -3.61 -11.95 6.62
C SER A 36 -2.76 -13.18 6.94
N THR A 37 -2.87 -13.64 8.20
CA THR A 37 -2.19 -14.85 8.66
C THR A 37 -3.00 -16.12 8.44
N ARG A 38 -4.27 -16.00 8.02
CA ARG A 38 -5.15 -17.15 7.79
C ARG A 38 -4.75 -17.90 6.52
N THR A 39 -4.84 -19.23 6.54
CA THR A 39 -4.43 -20.10 5.42
C THR A 39 -5.27 -19.91 4.16
N ASP A 40 -6.58 -19.73 4.31
CA ASP A 40 -7.51 -19.44 3.22
C ASP A 40 -7.21 -18.10 2.53
N ASP A 41 -6.94 -17.06 3.31
CA ASP A 41 -6.55 -15.75 2.78
C ASP A 41 -5.21 -15.79 2.06
N ARG A 42 -4.21 -16.51 2.58
CA ARG A 42 -2.90 -16.67 1.94
C ARG A 42 -3.03 -17.33 0.56
N ALA A 43 -3.87 -18.35 0.44
CA ALA A 43 -4.13 -19.01 -0.85
C ALA A 43 -4.75 -18.01 -1.85
N ARG A 44 -5.74 -17.23 -1.41
CA ARG A 44 -6.38 -16.19 -2.23
C ARG A 44 -5.44 -15.03 -2.58
N ALA A 45 -4.53 -14.67 -1.69
CA ALA A 45 -3.50 -13.65 -1.96
C ALA A 45 -2.53 -14.11 -3.06
N ALA A 46 -2.10 -15.38 -3.01
CA ALA A 46 -1.25 -15.96 -4.05
C ALA A 46 -1.97 -16.04 -5.41
N GLU A 47 -3.25 -16.42 -5.41
CA GLU A 47 -4.11 -16.39 -6.61
C GLU A 47 -4.22 -14.98 -7.18
N LEU A 48 -4.44 -13.97 -6.32
CA LEU A 48 -4.51 -12.57 -6.72
C LEU A 48 -3.20 -12.08 -7.35
N LEU A 49 -2.06 -12.35 -6.73
CA LEU A 49 -0.74 -11.97 -7.27
C LEU A 49 -0.49 -12.62 -8.64
N THR A 50 -0.91 -13.88 -8.80
CA THR A 50 -0.83 -14.59 -10.08
C THR A 50 -1.71 -13.94 -11.15
N ALA A 51 -2.95 -13.56 -10.80
CA ALA A 51 -3.89 -12.91 -11.70
C ALA A 51 -3.45 -11.49 -12.11
N LEU A 52 -2.79 -10.74 -11.22
CA LEU A 52 -2.24 -9.42 -11.51
C LEU A 52 -1.03 -9.48 -12.46
N GLY A 53 -0.27 -10.57 -12.42
CA GLY A 53 0.95 -10.73 -13.20
C GLY A 53 2.02 -9.69 -12.86
N PRO A 54 3.08 -9.58 -13.67
CA PRO A 54 4.09 -8.56 -13.50
C PRO A 54 3.50 -7.16 -13.75
N PRO A 55 3.93 -6.13 -13.01
CA PRO A 55 3.43 -4.78 -13.20
C PRO A 55 3.77 -4.26 -14.59
N ALA A 56 2.78 -3.67 -15.28
CA ALA A 56 2.95 -3.08 -16.61
C ALA A 56 4.00 -1.96 -16.66
N HIS A 57 4.17 -1.24 -15.55
CA HIS A 57 5.20 -0.21 -15.39
C HIS A 57 6.03 -0.49 -14.14
N PRO A 58 7.34 -0.73 -14.25
CA PRO A 58 8.20 -0.89 -13.09
C PRO A 58 8.28 0.44 -12.32
N ALA A 59 8.19 0.34 -10.99
CA ALA A 59 8.38 1.49 -10.09
C ALA A 59 9.80 1.48 -9.51
N ALA A 60 10.39 2.66 -9.35
CA ALA A 60 11.61 2.81 -8.57
C ALA A 60 11.31 2.46 -7.09
N ARG A 61 12.16 1.64 -6.47
CA ARG A 61 12.02 1.21 -5.07
C ARG A 61 13.20 1.76 -4.27
N VAL A 62 12.92 2.64 -3.31
CA VAL A 62 13.93 3.33 -2.50
C VAL A 62 13.73 2.98 -1.03
N GLY A 63 14.77 2.44 -0.38
CA GLY A 63 14.78 2.17 1.05
C GLY A 63 15.31 3.36 1.83
N LEU A 64 14.58 3.79 2.87
CA LEU A 64 14.99 4.86 3.77
C LEU A 64 15.12 4.33 5.20
N THR A 65 16.27 4.55 5.81
CA THR A 65 16.59 4.12 7.18
C THR A 65 17.26 5.25 7.97
N GLY A 66 17.38 5.09 9.28
CA GLY A 66 18.00 6.05 10.18
C GLY A 66 17.43 5.98 11.59
N VAL A 67 18.16 6.56 12.55
CA VAL A 67 17.78 6.53 13.97
C VAL A 67 16.42 7.21 14.23
N PRO A 68 15.70 6.88 15.32
CA PRO A 68 14.51 7.62 15.73
C PRO A 68 14.80 9.12 15.86
N GLY A 69 13.89 9.97 15.39
CA GLY A 69 14.04 11.44 15.49
C GLY A 69 14.89 12.11 14.41
N VAL A 70 15.62 11.38 13.54
CA VAL A 70 16.48 11.96 12.48
C VAL A 70 15.73 12.71 11.36
N GLY A 71 14.40 12.81 11.43
CA GLY A 71 13.60 13.53 10.42
C GLY A 71 13.21 12.71 9.19
N LYS A 72 13.26 11.37 9.24
CA LYS A 72 12.84 10.50 8.11
C LYS A 72 11.45 10.84 7.57
N SER A 73 10.46 11.00 8.44
CA SER A 73 9.08 11.32 8.02
C SER A 73 9.01 12.70 7.35
N THR A 74 9.76 13.68 7.85
CA THR A 74 9.86 15.02 7.24
C THR A 74 10.46 14.93 5.83
N LEU A 75 11.51 14.13 5.65
CA LEU A 75 12.12 13.90 4.36
C LEU A 75 11.17 13.20 3.38
N ILE A 76 10.49 12.13 3.84
CA ILE A 76 9.52 11.39 3.02
C ILE A 76 8.40 12.31 2.56
N GLU A 77 7.86 13.14 3.46
CA GLU A 77 6.82 14.11 3.14
C GLU A 77 7.27 15.12 2.07
N ALA A 78 8.43 15.76 2.28
CA ALA A 78 8.95 16.76 1.36
C ALA A 78 9.28 16.18 -0.02
N LEU A 79 9.96 15.02 -0.05
CA LEU A 79 10.29 14.32 -1.29
C LEU A 79 9.04 13.83 -2.01
N GLY A 80 8.12 13.19 -1.28
CA GLY A 80 6.88 12.68 -1.86
C GLY A 80 6.03 13.79 -2.44
N ARG A 81 5.92 14.94 -1.76
CA ARG A 81 5.23 16.12 -2.28
C ARG A 81 5.83 16.57 -3.60
N GLN A 82 7.14 16.75 -3.66
CA GLN A 82 7.84 17.19 -4.88
C GLN A 82 7.64 16.20 -6.03
N LEU A 83 7.68 14.90 -5.76
CA LEU A 83 7.43 13.86 -6.77
C LEU A 83 5.99 13.89 -7.29
N VAL A 84 5.02 14.04 -6.40
CA VAL A 84 3.60 14.12 -6.75
C VAL A 84 3.29 15.39 -7.55
N GLU A 85 3.85 16.54 -7.16
CA GLU A 85 3.74 17.80 -7.90
C GLU A 85 4.33 17.68 -9.32
N ASN A 86 5.33 16.82 -9.50
CA ASN A 86 5.91 16.49 -10.80
C ASN A 86 5.13 15.41 -11.59
N GLY A 87 3.95 15.00 -11.12
CA GLY A 87 3.08 14.03 -11.80
C GLY A 87 3.43 12.57 -11.54
N HIS A 88 4.32 12.28 -10.58
CA HIS A 88 4.59 10.89 -10.17
C HIS A 88 3.54 10.38 -9.17
N ARG A 89 3.29 9.07 -9.21
CA ARG A 89 2.51 8.38 -8.16
C ARG A 89 3.47 7.82 -7.13
N VAL A 90 3.25 8.14 -5.86
CA VAL A 90 4.13 7.76 -4.75
C VAL A 90 3.37 6.85 -3.78
N ALA A 91 3.99 5.73 -3.41
CA ALA A 91 3.53 4.87 -2.33
C ALA A 91 4.61 4.82 -1.24
N VAL A 92 4.19 4.96 0.02
CA VAL A 92 5.07 4.86 1.19
C VAL A 92 4.68 3.61 1.98
N LEU A 93 5.59 2.64 2.06
CA LEU A 93 5.44 1.45 2.90
C LEU A 93 6.33 1.59 4.14
N ALA A 94 5.71 1.68 5.31
CA ALA A 94 6.43 1.72 6.57
C ALA A 94 6.68 0.30 7.09
N ILE A 95 7.94 -0.01 7.41
CA ILE A 95 8.33 -1.28 8.05
C ILE A 95 8.79 -0.96 9.48
N ASP A 96 8.01 -1.36 10.47
CA ASP A 96 8.34 -1.19 11.89
C ASP A 96 8.51 -2.55 12.56
N PRO A 97 9.73 -2.98 12.93
CA PRO A 97 9.96 -4.26 13.58
C PRO A 97 9.31 -4.35 14.97
N SER A 98 8.94 -3.22 15.59
CA SER A 98 8.21 -3.24 16.87
C SER A 98 6.76 -3.74 16.74
N SER A 99 6.20 -3.75 15.53
CA SER A 99 4.82 -4.14 15.21
C SER A 99 4.44 -5.58 15.61
N GLN A 100 5.41 -6.49 15.75
CA GLN A 100 5.16 -7.85 16.25
C GLN A 100 4.61 -7.86 17.69
N ARG A 101 4.88 -6.82 18.48
CA ARG A 101 4.38 -6.69 19.86
C ARG A 101 3.01 -6.02 19.97
N SER A 102 2.62 -5.22 18.98
CA SER A 102 1.36 -4.43 19.00
C SER A 102 0.26 -4.96 18.08
N GLY A 103 0.57 -5.94 17.20
CA GLY A 103 -0.39 -6.48 16.24
C GLY A 103 -0.58 -5.61 14.99
N GLY A 104 0.31 -4.64 14.75
CA GLY A 104 0.22 -3.68 13.65
C GLY A 104 -0.67 -2.47 13.97
N SER A 105 -0.87 -1.59 12.98
CA SER A 105 -1.74 -0.41 13.11
C SER A 105 -2.83 -0.45 12.04
N ILE A 106 -4.10 -0.48 12.46
CA ILE A 106 -5.26 -0.51 11.56
C ILE A 106 -5.39 0.82 10.79
N LEU A 107 -5.06 1.94 11.44
CA LEU A 107 -5.18 3.28 10.86
C LEU A 107 -3.86 3.84 10.30
N GLY A 108 -2.73 3.18 10.60
CA GLY A 108 -1.39 3.72 10.38
C GLY A 108 -1.09 4.94 11.27
N ASP A 109 0.16 5.39 11.30
CA ASP A 109 0.53 6.67 11.92
C ASP A 109 0.48 7.80 10.87
N LYS A 110 -0.74 8.16 10.46
CA LYS A 110 -1.00 9.21 9.44
C LYS A 110 -0.65 10.63 9.91
N THR A 111 -0.47 10.83 11.22
CA THR A 111 -0.21 12.15 11.81
C THR A 111 1.15 12.73 11.43
N ARG A 112 2.09 11.85 11.02
CA ARG A 112 3.46 12.24 10.63
C ARG A 112 3.60 12.69 9.17
N MET A 113 2.56 12.50 8.34
CA MET A 113 2.58 12.78 6.89
C MET A 113 1.22 13.34 6.43
N PRO A 114 0.87 14.59 6.80
CA PRO A 114 -0.48 15.15 6.62
C PRO A 114 -0.89 15.37 5.15
N PHE A 115 0.05 15.74 4.28
CA PHE A 115 -0.21 15.96 2.85
C PHE A 115 -0.30 14.63 2.12
N LEU A 116 0.72 13.77 2.23
CA LEU A 116 0.75 12.51 1.49
C LEU A 116 -0.38 11.55 1.90
N SER A 117 -0.83 11.60 3.16
CA SER A 117 -1.92 10.75 3.64
C SER A 117 -3.31 11.12 3.12
N THR A 118 -3.48 12.34 2.60
CA THR A 118 -4.75 12.87 2.09
C THR A 118 -4.73 13.18 0.60
N HIS A 119 -3.55 13.21 -0.02
CA HIS A 119 -3.39 13.52 -1.43
C HIS A 119 -4.18 12.51 -2.31
N PRO A 120 -4.92 12.97 -3.34
CA PRO A 120 -5.79 12.12 -4.17
C PRO A 120 -5.05 11.35 -5.28
N ALA A 121 -3.84 11.77 -5.66
CA ALA A 121 -3.00 11.08 -6.65
C ALA A 121 -2.34 9.80 -6.12
#